data_AF-A0AAW1QDE5-F1
#
_entry.id   AF-A0AAW1QDE5-F1
#
_cell.length_a   1.000
_cell.length_b   1.000
_cell.length_c   1.000
_cell.angle_alpha   90.00
_cell.angle_beta   90.00
_cell.angle_gamma   90.00
#
_symmetry.space_group_name_H-M   'P 1'
#
loop_
_entity.id
_entity.type
_entity.pdbx_description
1 polymer ?
#
loop_
_entity_poly.entity_id
_entity_poly.type
_entity_poly.pdbx_seq_one_letter_code
_entity_poly.pdbx_strand_id
1 'polypeptide(L)'
;MHDVTSLHSGTPVSCSNRAKPLQLNNSHLSGRSLARQAAAHSAARKCTRRHKNTARATVTGPGPDDIPDEGSSSVNIDVLAQQLAKEAARLRTTDPQDNVPYDRPVSLEDAAAAATTSEPPEQRLQERSSFTGAFGDESLEREAEILEEVGDGGFSSSEFELLAELGRLSYVTEVQSDDPFKLSPQTSEQRTAVIAFGAKYFSGRPFQGPATVLLKEYLPGARAIGCNELQITSHLSGVPHRKWHAATSRESNDAPVTTLLGYFVAGSSESAASIESGDGTREDHGLWLVYKFESMQPLSNYTAAPQQSTNSLFWAASGNQALVLRCRMVRAIARGALEALAFCHDKEVVHGSLGPGSILLSTLDDREATQLTVKLDNFGFARRLHTPQSKRSDGEGSLYPHPSALPDDHPVRLGQQEDLQALGLVILELIFAALSEGGPSDKATDGSLQRLWVDVFKCDAREFRRYCSQEPAFVEPMLFLDEFGNAGWQLLSAMTGGSTKFTARDLLVNPLLDIG
;
A
#
# COMPACT_ATOMS: atom_id res chain seq x y z
N MET A 1 -11.48 49.90 -59.63
CA MET A 1 -12.05 50.97 -58.80
C MET A 1 -12.09 50.46 -57.38
N HIS A 2 -11.25 50.83 -56.43
CA HIS A 2 -10.02 51.63 -56.32
C HIS A 2 -9.30 50.95 -55.12
N ASP A 3 -8.07 50.45 -55.31
CA ASP A 3 -6.81 51.11 -54.89
C ASP A 3 -6.63 51.13 -53.35
N VAL A 4 -5.49 50.77 -52.73
CA VAL A 4 -4.10 50.84 -53.22
C VAL A 4 -3.12 50.10 -52.25
N THR A 5 -2.21 49.29 -52.84
CA THR A 5 -0.73 49.12 -52.62
C THR A 5 -0.12 49.03 -51.19
N SER A 6 1.04 48.41 -50.90
CA SER A 6 2.24 47.89 -51.62
C SER A 6 3.04 47.01 -50.63
N LEU A 7 3.64 45.85 -50.95
CA LEU A 7 4.85 45.55 -51.75
C LEU A 7 6.19 46.15 -51.26
N HIS A 8 7.17 45.26 -51.02
CA HIS A 8 8.63 45.27 -51.32
C HIS A 8 9.35 44.40 -50.25
N SER A 9 10.39 43.58 -50.47
CA SER A 9 11.30 43.22 -51.57
C SER A 9 12.21 42.11 -50.98
N GLY A 10 12.52 40.99 -51.63
CA GLY A 10 13.63 40.87 -52.58
C GLY A 10 14.46 39.60 -52.30
N THR A 11 14.69 38.78 -53.33
CA THR A 11 15.63 37.64 -53.39
C THR A 11 17.01 38.11 -53.89
N PRO A 12 18.13 37.35 -53.68
CA PRO A 12 18.60 36.38 -54.71
C PRO A 12 19.34 35.12 -54.14
N VAL A 13 19.25 33.92 -54.79
CA VAL A 13 20.29 33.18 -55.59
C VAL A 13 21.59 32.87 -54.79
N SER A 14 22.18 31.67 -54.64
CA SER A 14 22.42 30.52 -55.55
C SER A 14 23.09 29.30 -54.85
N CYS A 15 23.04 28.14 -55.53
CA CYS A 15 24.05 27.06 -55.65
C CYS A 15 24.35 26.04 -54.52
N SER A 16 23.74 24.85 -54.71
CA SER A 16 24.35 23.50 -54.85
C SER A 16 25.42 22.98 -53.87
N ASN A 17 25.12 21.84 -53.22
CA ASN A 17 25.89 20.60 -53.47
C ASN A 17 25.22 19.31 -52.92
N ARG A 18 25.12 18.34 -53.84
CA ARG A 18 25.08 16.87 -53.69
C ARG A 18 25.41 16.26 -52.31
N ALA A 19 24.51 15.40 -51.82
CA ALA A 19 24.87 14.08 -51.28
C ALA A 19 23.67 13.09 -51.39
N LYS A 20 23.99 11.81 -51.57
CA LYS A 20 23.21 10.70 -52.15
C LYS A 20 22.02 10.21 -51.30
N PRO A 21 21.03 9.53 -51.92
CA PRO A 21 19.98 8.80 -51.22
C PRO A 21 20.53 7.47 -50.72
N LEU A 22 20.30 7.12 -49.46
CA LEU A 22 20.52 5.77 -48.95
C LEU A 22 19.18 5.09 -48.70
N GLN A 23 19.14 3.86 -49.17
CA GLN A 23 18.00 3.03 -49.44
C GLN A 23 17.21 2.69 -48.18
N LEU A 24 15.88 2.75 -48.32
CA LEU A 24 14.94 1.96 -47.55
C LEU A 24 15.30 0.47 -47.71
N ASN A 25 15.82 -0.14 -46.65
CA ASN A 25 15.82 -1.57 -46.49
C ASN A 25 14.75 -1.95 -45.48
N ASN A 26 13.63 -2.44 -46.02
CA ASN A 26 12.74 -3.37 -45.36
C ASN A 26 13.56 -4.62 -44.99
N SER A 27 13.67 -4.89 -43.70
CA SER A 27 13.97 -6.23 -43.23
C SER A 27 13.14 -6.53 -41.99
N HIS A 28 12.15 -7.40 -42.21
CA HIS A 28 11.51 -8.29 -41.26
C HIS A 28 12.28 -8.46 -39.93
N LEU A 29 11.66 -8.04 -38.83
CA LEU A 29 11.96 -8.57 -37.51
C LEU A 29 10.73 -9.33 -37.02
N SER A 30 10.80 -10.63 -37.26
CA SER A 30 9.84 -11.65 -36.82
C SER A 30 9.84 -11.78 -35.30
N GLY A 31 8.65 -12.01 -34.73
CA GLY A 31 8.42 -12.18 -33.29
C GLY A 31 9.11 -13.41 -32.68
N ARG A 32 10.35 -13.24 -32.24
CA ARG A 32 11.09 -14.24 -31.43
C ARG A 32 11.82 -13.67 -30.22
N SER A 33 11.63 -12.39 -29.88
CA SER A 33 12.34 -11.75 -28.76
C SER A 33 11.61 -11.79 -27.40
N LEU A 34 10.31 -12.11 -27.35
CA LEU A 34 9.53 -12.08 -26.10
C LEU A 34 9.54 -13.39 -25.29
N ALA A 35 10.08 -14.47 -25.84
CA ALA A 35 10.09 -15.79 -25.19
C ALA A 35 11.40 -16.13 -24.42
N ARG A 36 12.41 -15.23 -24.41
CA ARG A 36 13.70 -15.51 -23.73
C ARG A 36 13.88 -14.82 -22.38
N GLN A 37 13.10 -13.79 -22.06
CA GLN A 37 13.11 -13.19 -20.72
C GLN A 37 12.23 -13.93 -19.70
N ALA A 38 11.26 -14.71 -20.16
CA ALA A 38 10.41 -15.55 -19.30
C ALA A 38 11.03 -16.91 -18.90
N ALA A 39 12.13 -17.34 -19.54
CA ALA A 39 12.72 -18.67 -19.34
C ALA A 39 13.97 -18.69 -18.43
N ALA A 40 14.37 -17.56 -17.84
CA ALA A 40 15.58 -17.47 -17.01
C ALA A 40 15.35 -17.70 -15.50
N HIS A 41 14.10 -17.93 -15.05
CA HIS A 41 13.77 -18.10 -13.63
C HIS A 41 13.31 -19.51 -13.20
N SER A 42 13.42 -20.53 -14.06
CA SER A 42 13.17 -21.94 -13.65
C SER A 42 14.40 -22.83 -13.85
N ALA A 43 15.42 -22.64 -13.01
CA ALA A 43 16.51 -23.62 -12.86
C ALA A 43 16.83 -23.85 -11.37
N ALA A 44 15.83 -24.29 -10.60
CA ALA A 44 16.05 -24.84 -9.28
C ALA A 44 16.56 -26.29 -9.39
N ARG A 45 17.72 -26.50 -8.77
CA ARG A 45 18.53 -27.71 -8.74
C ARG A 45 17.77 -28.89 -8.14
N LYS A 46 17.68 -30.00 -8.89
CA LYS A 46 17.43 -31.32 -8.31
C LYS A 46 18.67 -31.75 -7.52
N CYS A 47 18.59 -31.76 -6.19
CA CYS A 47 19.58 -32.41 -5.35
C CYS A 47 18.93 -33.62 -4.66
N THR A 48 19.31 -34.79 -5.14
CA THR A 48 18.94 -36.10 -4.61
C THR A 48 19.55 -36.32 -3.23
N ARG A 49 18.69 -36.51 -2.23
CA ARG A 49 19.02 -36.88 -0.86
C ARG A 49 19.56 -38.31 -0.84
N ARG A 50 20.84 -38.50 -0.50
CA ARG A 50 21.43 -39.82 -0.24
C ARG A 50 21.91 -39.86 1.22
N HIS A 51 21.22 -40.64 2.03
CA HIS A 51 21.62 -41.00 3.38
C HIS A 51 23.02 -41.61 3.40
N LYS A 52 23.85 -41.18 4.34
CA LYS A 52 24.86 -42.04 5.00
C LYS A 52 25.13 -41.56 6.42
N ASN A 53 24.92 -42.49 7.35
CA ASN A 53 25.32 -42.46 8.75
C ASN A 53 26.83 -42.37 8.91
N THR A 54 27.30 -41.79 10.03
CA THR A 54 28.47 -42.18 10.85
C THR A 54 28.63 -41.14 11.97
N ALA A 55 28.32 -41.44 13.23
CA ALA A 55 29.11 -42.16 14.23
C ALA A 55 30.25 -41.31 14.86
N ARG A 56 29.91 -40.73 16.02
CA ARG A 56 30.68 -40.58 17.29
C ARG A 56 32.17 -41.01 17.27
N ALA A 57 33.06 -40.08 17.63
CA ALA A 57 34.32 -40.38 18.32
C ALA A 57 34.83 -39.18 19.13
N THR A 58 35.06 -39.43 20.41
CA THR A 58 35.69 -38.62 21.46
C THR A 58 37.22 -38.71 21.38
N VAL A 59 37.96 -37.60 21.57
CA VAL A 59 39.35 -37.59 22.07
C VAL A 59 39.62 -36.29 22.88
N THR A 60 40.47 -36.44 23.89
CA THR A 60 40.76 -35.65 25.09
C THR A 60 42.06 -34.80 25.04
N GLY A 61 42.01 -33.56 25.56
CA GLY A 61 43.04 -32.77 26.30
C GLY A 61 44.33 -32.29 25.58
N PRO A 62 45.19 -31.43 26.19
CA PRO A 62 45.09 -30.60 27.42
C PRO A 62 45.44 -29.08 27.23
N GLY A 63 45.25 -28.24 28.27
CA GLY A 63 45.68 -26.81 28.36
C GLY A 63 47.19 -26.63 28.63
N PRO A 64 47.72 -25.48 29.16
CA PRO A 64 47.08 -24.31 29.78
C PRO A 64 47.62 -22.93 29.28
N ASP A 65 47.05 -21.81 29.75
CA ASP A 65 47.79 -20.65 30.33
C ASP A 65 46.82 -19.51 30.73
N ASP A 66 47.03 -19.00 31.94
CA ASP A 66 46.24 -18.07 32.74
C ASP A 66 46.30 -16.60 32.28
N ILE A 67 45.16 -15.88 32.27
CA ILE A 67 45.04 -14.46 32.71
C ILE A 67 43.59 -14.23 33.24
N PRO A 68 43.39 -13.61 34.43
CA PRO A 68 42.08 -13.34 35.01
C PRO A 68 41.45 -12.07 34.42
N ASP A 69 40.18 -12.12 34.03
CA ASP A 69 39.42 -10.93 33.60
C ASP A 69 38.20 -10.71 34.50
N GLU A 70 38.06 -9.47 34.94
CA GLU A 70 37.08 -9.01 35.91
C GLU A 70 35.70 -8.82 35.26
N GLY A 71 34.67 -9.34 35.92
CA GLY A 71 33.39 -8.63 36.10
C GLY A 71 32.67 -8.07 34.87
N SER A 72 32.15 -8.93 33.99
CA SER A 72 30.98 -8.61 33.16
C SER A 72 29.89 -9.63 33.44
N SER A 73 29.01 -9.30 34.38
CA SER A 73 27.81 -10.09 34.67
C SER A 73 26.87 -9.99 33.48
N SER A 74 26.91 -10.98 32.58
CA SER A 74 25.87 -11.16 31.56
C SER A 74 24.54 -11.35 32.29
N VAL A 75 23.65 -10.35 32.20
CA VAL A 75 22.29 -10.48 32.69
C VAL A 75 21.65 -11.63 31.92
N ASN A 76 21.40 -12.74 32.59
CA ASN A 76 20.69 -13.86 32.00
C ASN A 76 19.24 -13.42 31.82
N ILE A 77 18.89 -13.06 30.59
CA ILE A 77 17.59 -12.50 30.20
C ILE A 77 16.45 -13.43 30.63
N ASP A 78 16.68 -14.74 30.65
CA ASP A 78 15.69 -15.73 31.08
C ASP A 78 15.43 -15.65 32.60
N VAL A 79 16.46 -15.33 33.40
CA VAL A 79 16.32 -15.12 34.85
C VAL A 79 15.56 -13.82 35.13
N LEU A 80 15.83 -12.77 34.36
CA LEU A 80 15.11 -11.49 34.48
C LEU A 80 13.64 -11.64 34.07
N ALA A 81 13.35 -12.37 32.99
CA ALA A 81 11.99 -12.66 32.55
C ALA A 81 11.20 -13.47 33.59
N GLN A 82 11.85 -14.46 34.24
CA GLN A 82 11.24 -15.22 35.32
C GLN A 82 10.97 -14.37 36.57
N GLN A 83 11.85 -13.43 36.91
CA GLN A 83 11.64 -12.51 38.03
C GLN A 83 10.49 -11.54 37.77
N LEU A 84 10.39 -10.99 36.55
CA LEU A 84 9.29 -10.09 36.17
C LEU A 84 7.94 -10.81 36.13
N ALA A 85 7.90 -12.06 35.63
CA ALA A 85 6.68 -12.87 35.64
C ALA A 85 6.21 -13.18 37.07
N LYS A 86 7.15 -13.42 37.99
CA LYS A 86 6.85 -13.66 39.41
C LYS A 86 6.32 -12.41 40.11
N GLU A 87 6.87 -11.24 39.79
CA GLU A 87 6.42 -9.98 40.39
C GLU A 87 5.07 -9.50 39.81
N ALA A 88 4.83 -9.73 38.52
CA ALA A 88 3.53 -9.50 37.91
C ALA A 88 2.43 -10.41 38.51
N ALA A 89 2.76 -11.66 38.86
CA ALA A 89 1.85 -12.55 39.56
C ALA A 89 1.55 -12.06 41.00
N ARG A 90 2.55 -11.50 41.69
CA ARG A 90 2.39 -10.92 43.04
C ARG A 90 1.47 -9.69 43.02
N LEU A 91 1.62 -8.80 42.03
CA LEU A 91 0.77 -7.61 41.88
C LEU A 91 -0.69 -7.93 41.56
N ARG A 92 -0.99 -9.10 40.97
CA ARG A 92 -2.37 -9.55 40.76
C ARG A 92 -3.06 -10.09 42.01
N THR A 93 -2.30 -10.35 43.07
CA THR A 93 -2.82 -10.90 44.34
C THR A 93 -2.99 -9.86 45.44
N THR A 94 -2.71 -8.58 45.16
CA THR A 94 -2.86 -7.48 46.12
C THR A 94 -4.12 -6.68 45.80
N ASP A 95 -5.15 -6.88 46.61
CA ASP A 95 -6.44 -6.19 46.56
C ASP A 95 -6.29 -4.78 47.17
N PRO A 96 -6.75 -3.69 46.51
CA PRO A 96 -6.63 -2.35 47.06
C PRO A 96 -7.82 -2.04 47.98
N GLN A 97 -7.73 -2.51 49.23
CA GLN A 97 -8.44 -1.91 50.35
C GLN A 97 -7.42 -1.52 51.42
N ASP A 98 -7.12 -0.22 51.51
CA ASP A 98 -7.23 0.53 52.77
C ASP A 98 -6.71 1.97 52.66
N ASN A 99 -7.51 2.88 53.25
CA ASN A 99 -7.17 4.14 53.91
C ASN A 99 -7.39 5.53 53.25
N VAL A 100 -8.65 6.02 53.43
CA VAL A 100 -9.16 7.27 54.09
C VAL A 100 -8.71 8.71 53.66
N PRO A 101 -9.38 9.82 54.07
CA PRO A 101 -10.82 10.20 54.13
C PRO A 101 -11.14 11.70 53.79
N TYR A 102 -12.42 12.11 53.94
CA TYR A 102 -13.04 13.47 53.97
C TYR A 102 -13.35 14.16 52.61
N ASP A 103 -14.42 14.93 52.38
CA ASP A 103 -15.75 15.16 52.98
C ASP A 103 -16.44 16.29 52.19
N ARG A 104 -17.66 16.10 51.68
CA ARG A 104 -18.82 17.02 51.71
C ARG A 104 -19.85 16.74 50.60
N PRO A 105 -21.15 16.92 50.90
CA PRO A 105 -22.25 16.53 50.02
C PRO A 105 -22.63 17.66 49.06
N VAL A 106 -22.90 17.32 47.80
CA VAL A 106 -23.71 18.15 46.91
C VAL A 106 -25.01 17.40 46.66
N SER A 107 -26.10 18.15 46.82
CA SER A 107 -27.50 17.73 46.88
C SER A 107 -27.97 16.93 45.66
N LEU A 108 -28.78 15.92 45.96
CA LEU A 108 -29.37 14.93 45.07
C LEU A 108 -30.52 15.47 44.17
N GLU A 109 -30.60 16.78 43.94
CA GLU A 109 -31.71 17.41 43.21
C GLU A 109 -31.32 18.03 41.86
N ASP A 110 -30.03 18.13 41.52
CA ASP A 110 -29.57 18.67 40.22
C ASP A 110 -29.20 17.59 39.19
N ALA A 111 -29.20 16.30 39.57
CA ALA A 111 -28.87 15.18 38.68
C ALA A 111 -30.08 14.63 37.88
N ALA A 112 -31.29 15.11 38.15
CA ALA A 112 -32.52 14.56 37.56
C ALA A 112 -33.00 15.30 36.29
N ALA A 113 -32.30 16.35 35.83
CA ALA A 113 -32.72 17.16 34.67
C ALA A 113 -31.88 16.94 33.38
N ALA A 114 -30.86 16.07 33.41
CA ALA A 114 -30.02 15.77 32.24
C ALA A 114 -30.22 14.34 31.67
N ALA A 115 -31.23 13.61 32.15
CA ALA A 115 -31.46 12.19 31.83
C ALA A 115 -32.72 11.96 30.97
N THR A 116 -32.92 12.77 29.92
CA THR A 116 -33.98 12.52 28.91
C THR A 116 -33.49 12.90 27.52
N THR A 117 -32.50 12.16 27.03
CA THR A 117 -32.25 11.75 25.63
C THR A 117 -30.81 11.28 25.53
N SER A 118 -30.55 10.05 25.97
CA SER A 118 -29.28 9.40 25.70
C SER A 118 -29.57 7.91 25.55
N GLU A 119 -29.51 7.43 24.32
CA GLU A 119 -29.59 6.01 23.99
C GLU A 119 -28.51 5.21 24.75
N PRO A 120 -28.81 3.95 25.13
CA PRO A 120 -27.96 3.15 26.00
C PRO A 120 -26.60 2.83 25.35
N PRO A 121 -25.52 2.69 26.16
CA PRO A 121 -24.16 2.42 25.65
C PRO A 121 -24.02 1.13 24.85
N GLU A 122 -24.97 0.19 25.00
CA GLU A 122 -24.99 -1.09 24.28
C GLU A 122 -25.30 -0.93 22.78
N GLN A 123 -26.03 0.11 22.36
CA GLN A 123 -26.26 0.39 20.94
C GLN A 123 -25.03 0.98 20.24
N ARG A 124 -24.19 1.74 20.98
CA ARG A 124 -22.91 2.26 20.47
C ARG A 124 -21.84 1.19 20.29
N LEU A 125 -21.99 0.04 20.97
CA LEU A 125 -21.15 -1.14 20.78
C LEU A 125 -21.70 -2.06 19.67
N GLN A 126 -23.02 -2.06 19.43
CA GLN A 126 -23.62 -2.79 18.31
C GLN A 126 -23.28 -2.19 16.93
N GLU A 127 -23.15 -0.87 16.80
CA GLU A 127 -22.67 -0.24 15.56
C GLU A 127 -21.16 -0.42 15.32
N ARG A 128 -20.39 -0.73 16.37
CA ARG A 128 -18.98 -1.13 16.26
C ARG A 128 -18.77 -2.62 16.05
N SER A 129 -19.79 -3.45 16.28
CA SER A 129 -19.70 -4.91 16.19
C SER A 129 -20.30 -5.51 14.91
N SER A 130 -20.71 -4.70 13.93
CA SER A 130 -21.26 -5.19 12.66
C SER A 130 -20.21 -5.70 11.65
N PHE A 131 -18.93 -5.79 12.05
CA PHE A 131 -17.84 -6.13 11.13
C PHE A 131 -17.16 -7.50 11.37
N THR A 132 -17.78 -8.40 12.13
CA THR A 132 -17.30 -9.79 12.28
C THR A 132 -18.15 -10.83 11.55
N GLY A 133 -19.23 -10.41 10.87
CA GLY A 133 -20.05 -11.27 10.02
C GLY A 133 -19.54 -11.36 8.59
N ALA A 134 -18.26 -11.69 8.38
CA ALA A 134 -17.82 -12.07 7.04
C ALA A 134 -18.48 -13.43 6.71
N PHE A 135 -19.25 -13.48 5.62
CA PHE A 135 -19.88 -14.67 5.03
C PHE A 135 -21.28 -15.06 5.56
N GLY A 136 -22.26 -14.19 5.34
CA GLY A 136 -23.70 -14.49 5.48
C GLY A 136 -24.52 -14.01 4.27
N ASP A 137 -25.84 -14.25 4.28
CA ASP A 137 -26.78 -13.84 3.22
C ASP A 137 -26.77 -12.33 2.95
N GLU A 138 -26.51 -11.50 3.97
CA GLU A 138 -26.35 -10.04 3.84
C GLU A 138 -25.19 -9.65 2.90
N SER A 139 -24.15 -10.48 2.80
CA SER A 139 -23.04 -10.25 1.85
C SER A 139 -23.48 -10.48 0.41
N LEU A 140 -24.35 -11.46 0.15
CA LEU A 140 -24.83 -11.80 -1.20
C LEU A 140 -25.81 -10.75 -1.75
N GLU A 141 -26.72 -10.26 -0.91
CA GLU A 141 -27.60 -9.15 -1.27
C GLU A 141 -26.78 -7.90 -1.60
N ARG A 142 -25.78 -7.58 -0.77
CA ARG A 142 -24.91 -6.44 -1.02
C ARG A 142 -24.07 -6.58 -2.28
N GLU A 143 -23.57 -7.78 -2.58
CA GLU A 143 -22.89 -8.07 -3.85
C GLU A 143 -23.81 -7.85 -5.04
N ALA A 144 -25.07 -8.29 -4.97
CA ALA A 144 -26.04 -8.08 -6.05
C ALA A 144 -26.36 -6.59 -6.26
N GLU A 145 -26.56 -5.83 -5.17
CA GLU A 145 -26.76 -4.38 -5.23
C GLU A 145 -25.59 -3.64 -5.89
N ILE A 146 -24.36 -4.02 -5.56
CA ILE A 146 -23.16 -3.41 -6.15
C ILE A 146 -23.09 -3.68 -7.65
N LEU A 147 -23.35 -4.92 -8.06
CA LEU A 147 -23.35 -5.28 -9.47
C LEU A 147 -24.46 -4.58 -10.26
N GLU A 148 -25.61 -4.34 -9.63
CA GLU A 148 -26.69 -3.54 -10.21
C GLU A 148 -26.31 -2.05 -10.30
N GLU A 149 -25.70 -1.47 -9.26
CA GLU A 149 -25.25 -0.07 -9.22
C GLU A 149 -24.19 0.22 -10.29
N VAL A 150 -23.19 -0.66 -10.42
CA VAL A 150 -22.10 -0.50 -11.40
C VAL A 150 -22.59 -0.79 -12.83
N GLY A 151 -23.64 -1.60 -12.97
CA GLY A 151 -24.21 -2.00 -14.24
C GLY A 151 -23.41 -3.09 -14.93
N ASP A 152 -23.78 -3.42 -16.17
CA ASP A 152 -23.12 -4.49 -16.93
C ASP A 152 -21.62 -4.22 -17.10
N GLY A 153 -20.81 -5.07 -16.45
CA GLY A 153 -19.36 -5.08 -16.54
C GLY A 153 -18.84 -5.15 -17.97
N GLY A 154 -19.70 -5.57 -18.92
CA GLY A 154 -19.61 -5.36 -20.37
C GLY A 154 -18.54 -6.20 -21.06
N PHE A 155 -18.08 -7.26 -20.39
CA PHE A 155 -17.07 -8.18 -20.90
C PHE A 155 -17.59 -9.62 -20.82
N SER A 156 -17.06 -10.49 -21.67
CA SER A 156 -17.24 -11.94 -21.58
C SER A 156 -15.89 -12.61 -21.39
N SER A 157 -15.85 -13.73 -20.64
CA SER A 157 -14.62 -14.53 -20.50
C SER A 157 -14.05 -14.98 -21.84
N SER A 158 -14.90 -15.17 -22.86
CA SER A 158 -14.49 -15.54 -24.23
C SER A 158 -13.70 -14.46 -24.97
N GLU A 159 -13.68 -13.23 -24.46
CA GLU A 159 -12.93 -12.10 -25.03
C GLU A 159 -11.47 -12.07 -24.56
N PHE A 160 -11.04 -13.00 -23.70
CA PHE A 160 -9.71 -13.00 -23.10
C PHE A 160 -8.94 -14.30 -23.37
N GLU A 161 -7.63 -14.13 -23.58
CA GLU A 161 -6.63 -15.21 -23.59
C GLU A 161 -5.65 -14.95 -22.44
N LEU A 162 -5.64 -15.80 -21.42
CA LEU A 162 -4.68 -15.71 -20.31
C LEU A 162 -3.27 -15.98 -20.83
N LEU A 163 -2.32 -15.13 -20.44
CA LEU A 163 -0.92 -15.24 -20.84
C LEU A 163 -0.04 -15.80 -19.73
N ALA A 164 -0.16 -15.23 -18.53
CA ALA A 164 0.65 -15.61 -17.38
C ALA A 164 -0.02 -15.19 -16.07
N GLU A 165 0.17 -16.00 -15.02
CA GLU A 165 -0.09 -15.60 -13.64
C GLU A 165 1.02 -14.62 -13.20
N LEU A 166 0.62 -13.44 -12.74
CA LEU A 166 1.52 -12.36 -12.31
C LEU A 166 1.74 -12.37 -10.79
N GLY A 167 0.79 -12.89 -10.02
CA GLY A 167 0.90 -12.98 -8.57
C GLY A 167 -0.40 -13.35 -7.88
N ARG A 168 -0.34 -13.50 -6.56
CA ARG A 168 -1.48 -13.81 -5.69
C ARG A 168 -1.50 -12.85 -4.51
N LEU A 169 -2.70 -12.45 -4.10
CA LEU A 169 -2.93 -11.68 -2.88
C LEU A 169 -3.71 -12.55 -1.91
N SER A 170 -3.23 -12.59 -0.67
CA SER A 170 -3.84 -13.35 0.41
C SER A 170 -4.28 -12.41 1.53
N TYR A 171 -5.31 -12.80 2.26
CA TYR A 171 -5.76 -12.14 3.48
C TYR A 171 -5.63 -13.12 4.65
N VAL A 172 -5.52 -12.55 5.84
CA VAL A 172 -5.47 -13.31 7.09
C VAL A 172 -6.82 -13.18 7.78
N THR A 173 -7.43 -14.30 8.11
CA THR A 173 -8.64 -14.30 8.95
C THR A 173 -8.22 -14.73 10.36
N GLU A 174 -8.52 -13.90 11.36
CA GLU A 174 -8.44 -14.32 12.75
C GLU A 174 -9.67 -15.16 13.08
N VAL A 175 -9.46 -16.47 13.28
CA VAL A 175 -10.52 -17.34 13.75
C VAL A 175 -10.62 -17.15 15.27
N GLN A 176 -11.63 -16.40 15.73
CA GLN A 176 -11.98 -16.41 17.14
C GLN A 176 -12.54 -17.79 17.49
N SER A 177 -11.95 -18.41 18.51
CA SER A 177 -12.49 -19.63 19.13
C SER A 177 -13.87 -19.33 19.71
N ASP A 178 -14.89 -20.07 19.29
CA ASP A 178 -16.26 -20.02 19.86
C ASP A 178 -16.31 -20.35 21.36
N ASP A 179 -15.20 -20.83 21.93
CA ASP A 179 -15.08 -21.20 23.34
C ASP A 179 -14.32 -20.10 24.12
N PRO A 180 -15.02 -19.21 24.87
CA PRO A 180 -14.41 -18.08 25.58
C PRO A 180 -13.48 -18.47 26.73
N PHE A 181 -13.41 -19.77 27.07
CA PHE A 181 -12.56 -20.29 28.14
C PHE A 181 -11.35 -21.10 27.65
N LYS A 182 -11.20 -21.31 26.34
CA LYS A 182 -9.98 -21.90 25.79
C LYS A 182 -8.99 -20.83 25.39
N LEU A 183 -7.90 -20.75 26.16
CA LEU A 183 -6.63 -20.15 25.73
C LEU A 183 -6.00 -21.02 24.62
N SER A 184 -6.70 -21.17 23.49
CA SER A 184 -6.12 -21.74 22.28
C SER A 184 -5.24 -20.67 21.64
N PRO A 185 -4.06 -21.00 21.10
CA PRO A 185 -3.29 -20.05 20.31
C PRO A 185 -4.18 -19.54 19.17
N GLN A 186 -4.32 -18.21 19.06
CA GLN A 186 -5.00 -17.56 17.94
C GLN A 186 -4.45 -18.14 16.65
N THR A 187 -5.28 -18.91 15.94
CA THR A 187 -4.85 -19.58 14.72
C THR A 187 -5.25 -18.68 13.57
N SER A 188 -4.29 -17.89 13.08
CA SER A 188 -4.46 -17.07 11.89
C SER A 188 -4.37 -17.96 10.66
N GLU A 189 -5.44 -18.07 9.87
CA GLU A 189 -5.40 -18.80 8.59
C GLU A 189 -5.20 -17.80 7.45
N GLN A 190 -4.12 -17.99 6.68
CA GLN A 190 -3.87 -17.20 5.48
C GLN A 190 -4.57 -17.86 4.29
N ARG A 191 -5.49 -17.14 3.65
CA ARG A 191 -6.23 -17.62 2.48
C ARG A 191 -5.93 -16.75 1.27
N THR A 192 -5.75 -17.36 0.11
CA THR A 192 -5.64 -16.60 -1.15
C THR A 192 -7.01 -15.99 -1.44
N ALA A 193 -7.05 -14.69 -1.72
CA ALA A 193 -8.26 -13.97 -2.13
C ALA A 193 -8.26 -13.70 -3.63
N VAL A 194 -7.12 -13.30 -4.18
CA VAL A 194 -7.02 -12.80 -5.56
C VAL A 194 -5.86 -13.46 -6.28
N ILE A 195 -6.08 -13.80 -7.55
CA ILE A 195 -5.04 -14.20 -8.49
C ILE A 195 -4.99 -13.17 -9.63
N ALA A 196 -3.81 -12.63 -9.90
CA ALA A 196 -3.60 -11.64 -10.95
C ALA A 196 -3.02 -12.31 -12.21
N PHE A 197 -3.56 -11.97 -13.39
CA PHE A 197 -3.11 -12.50 -14.67
C PHE A 197 -2.86 -11.38 -15.68
N GLY A 198 -1.80 -11.54 -16.48
CA GLY A 198 -1.69 -10.83 -17.75
C GLY A 198 -2.54 -11.55 -18.80
N ALA A 199 -3.32 -10.81 -19.59
CA ALA A 199 -4.17 -11.39 -20.63
C ALA A 199 -4.17 -10.55 -21.91
N LYS A 200 -4.49 -11.18 -23.05
CA LYS A 200 -4.92 -10.45 -24.25
C LYS A 200 -6.43 -10.28 -24.25
N TYR A 201 -6.87 -9.06 -24.44
CA TYR A 201 -8.25 -8.69 -24.68
C TYR A 201 -8.53 -8.55 -26.18
N PHE A 202 -9.56 -9.23 -26.67
CA PHE A 202 -10.04 -9.18 -28.05
C PHE A 202 -11.41 -8.50 -28.10
N SER A 203 -11.50 -7.31 -28.71
CA SER A 203 -12.77 -6.58 -28.80
C SER A 203 -13.74 -7.12 -29.85
N GLY A 204 -13.28 -8.04 -30.71
CA GLY A 204 -14.06 -8.58 -31.84
C GLY A 204 -14.39 -7.57 -32.95
N ARG A 205 -13.95 -6.31 -32.84
CA ARG A 205 -14.26 -5.26 -33.82
C ARG A 205 -13.18 -5.17 -34.92
N PRO A 206 -13.56 -4.84 -36.16
CA PRO A 206 -12.60 -4.62 -37.24
C PRO A 206 -11.55 -3.56 -36.86
N PHE A 207 -10.29 -3.81 -37.25
CA PHE A 207 -9.13 -2.92 -37.03
C PHE A 207 -8.76 -2.67 -35.57
N GLN A 208 -9.34 -3.41 -34.62
CA GLN A 208 -8.95 -3.40 -33.22
C GLN A 208 -8.15 -4.67 -32.92
N GLY A 209 -6.82 -4.55 -32.90
CA GLY A 209 -5.93 -5.65 -32.54
C GLY A 209 -6.05 -6.02 -31.05
N PRO A 210 -5.47 -7.15 -30.62
CA PRO A 210 -5.48 -7.54 -29.21
C PRO A 210 -4.78 -6.49 -28.35
N ALA A 211 -5.37 -6.17 -27.20
CA ALA A 211 -4.79 -5.28 -26.20
C ALA A 211 -4.32 -6.08 -24.98
N THR A 212 -3.18 -5.72 -24.39
CA THR A 212 -2.76 -6.34 -23.12
C THR A 212 -3.54 -5.71 -21.97
N VAL A 213 -4.09 -6.55 -21.08
CA VAL A 213 -4.84 -6.15 -19.89
C VAL A 213 -4.37 -6.95 -18.67
N LEU A 214 -4.67 -6.42 -17.48
CA LEU A 214 -4.52 -7.11 -16.22
C LEU A 214 -5.89 -7.65 -15.79
N LEU A 215 -5.97 -8.92 -15.42
CA LEU A 215 -7.16 -9.53 -14.84
C LEU A 215 -6.90 -9.85 -13.38
N LYS A 216 -7.82 -9.46 -12.48
CA LYS A 216 -7.84 -9.91 -11.09
C LYS A 216 -9.02 -10.86 -10.90
N GLU A 217 -8.73 -12.13 -10.67
CA GLU A 217 -9.71 -13.15 -10.30
C GLU A 217 -9.89 -13.14 -8.78
N TYR A 218 -11.08 -12.79 -8.31
CA TYR A 218 -11.49 -12.93 -6.92
C TYR A 218 -12.15 -14.28 -6.74
N LEU A 219 -11.54 -15.09 -5.87
CA LEU A 219 -12.06 -16.40 -5.50
C LEU A 219 -13.45 -16.26 -4.84
N PRO A 220 -14.33 -17.26 -4.96
CA PRO A 220 -15.65 -17.27 -4.32
C PRO A 220 -15.67 -16.78 -2.87
N GLY A 221 -14.72 -17.24 -2.05
CA GLY A 221 -14.57 -16.83 -0.64
C GLY A 221 -14.08 -15.38 -0.42
N ALA A 222 -13.79 -14.63 -1.48
CA ALA A 222 -13.33 -13.25 -1.44
C ALA A 222 -14.13 -12.33 -2.39
N ARG A 223 -15.29 -12.79 -2.87
CA ARG A 223 -16.10 -12.04 -3.84
C ARG A 223 -16.59 -10.69 -3.31
N ALA A 224 -16.99 -10.61 -2.04
CA ALA A 224 -17.34 -9.35 -1.39
C ALA A 224 -16.22 -8.30 -1.45
N ILE A 225 -14.95 -8.73 -1.28
CA ILE A 225 -13.77 -7.86 -1.41
C ILE A 225 -13.65 -7.34 -2.85
N GLY A 226 -13.86 -8.21 -3.85
CA GLY A 226 -13.83 -7.85 -5.26
C GLY A 226 -14.97 -6.91 -5.67
N CYS A 227 -16.19 -7.13 -5.16
CA CYS A 227 -17.32 -6.24 -5.37
C CYS A 227 -17.06 -4.85 -4.77
N ASN A 228 -16.49 -4.79 -3.56
CA ASN A 228 -16.12 -3.52 -2.96
C ASN A 228 -15.05 -2.79 -3.80
N GLU A 229 -14.00 -3.48 -4.24
CA GLU A 229 -12.97 -2.89 -5.13
C GLU A 229 -13.59 -2.37 -6.44
N LEU A 230 -14.53 -3.13 -7.02
CA LEU A 230 -15.27 -2.72 -8.21
C LEU A 230 -16.08 -1.43 -7.98
N GLN A 231 -16.85 -1.36 -6.89
CA GLN A 231 -17.67 -0.20 -6.55
C GLN A 231 -16.80 1.05 -6.35
N ILE A 232 -15.74 0.93 -5.55
CA ILE A 232 -14.85 2.05 -5.21
C ILE A 232 -14.09 2.53 -6.44
N THR A 233 -13.51 1.62 -7.22
CA THR A 233 -12.71 2.02 -8.40
C THR A 233 -13.60 2.61 -9.50
N SER A 234 -14.84 2.11 -9.65
CA SER A 234 -15.86 2.71 -10.51
C SER A 234 -16.22 4.13 -10.06
N HIS A 235 -16.38 4.38 -8.76
CA HIS A 235 -16.62 5.74 -8.22
C HIS A 235 -15.42 6.68 -8.44
N LEU A 236 -14.19 6.17 -8.27
CA LEU A 236 -12.97 6.97 -8.39
C LEU A 236 -12.62 7.33 -9.83
N SER A 237 -12.85 6.45 -10.80
CA SER A 237 -12.37 6.64 -12.18
C SER A 237 -13.41 6.43 -13.28
N GLY A 238 -14.56 5.85 -12.94
CA GLY A 238 -15.59 5.45 -13.89
C GLY A 238 -15.22 4.20 -14.69
N VAL A 239 -16.23 3.55 -15.29
CA VAL A 239 -16.03 2.46 -16.25
C VAL A 239 -16.12 3.00 -17.67
N PRO A 240 -15.09 2.86 -18.52
CA PRO A 240 -15.10 3.45 -19.85
C PRO A 240 -16.04 2.71 -20.81
N HIS A 241 -16.90 3.44 -21.52
CA HIS A 241 -17.74 2.86 -22.58
C HIS A 241 -16.91 2.30 -23.77
N ARG A 242 -15.77 2.94 -24.09
CA ARG A 242 -14.88 2.54 -25.20
C ARG A 242 -13.67 1.77 -24.66
N LYS A 243 -13.92 0.57 -24.18
CA LYS A 243 -12.96 -0.31 -23.48
C LYS A 243 -11.65 -0.55 -24.23
N TRP A 244 -11.72 -0.91 -25.51
CA TRP A 244 -10.50 -1.11 -26.31
C TRP A 244 -9.64 0.15 -26.37
N HIS A 245 -10.26 1.32 -26.60
CA HIS A 245 -9.53 2.58 -26.65
C HIS A 245 -8.90 2.92 -25.30
N ALA A 246 -9.60 2.68 -24.18
CA ALA A 246 -9.05 2.88 -22.85
C ALA A 246 -7.88 1.92 -22.55
N ALA A 247 -7.98 0.66 -22.98
CA ALA A 247 -6.90 -0.32 -22.85
C ALA A 247 -5.65 0.11 -23.63
N THR A 248 -5.80 0.59 -24.86
CA THR A 248 -4.67 0.93 -25.75
C THR A 248 -4.21 2.39 -25.69
N SER A 249 -4.93 3.28 -25.00
CA SER A 249 -4.52 4.68 -24.87
C SER A 249 -3.17 4.77 -24.16
N ARG A 250 -2.51 5.93 -24.26
CA ARG A 250 -1.39 6.22 -23.37
C ARG A 250 -1.87 6.24 -21.91
N GLU A 251 -0.93 5.97 -21.01
CA GLU A 251 -1.11 6.14 -19.58
C GLU A 251 -1.54 7.59 -19.31
N SER A 252 -2.60 7.73 -18.52
CA SER A 252 -3.05 9.03 -18.03
C SER A 252 -2.65 9.18 -16.56
N ASN A 253 -2.23 10.39 -16.21
CA ASN A 253 -1.96 10.81 -14.84
C ASN A 253 -3.17 11.54 -14.22
N ASP A 254 -4.32 11.61 -14.90
CA ASP A 254 -5.51 12.35 -14.45
C ASP A 254 -6.12 11.75 -13.16
N ALA A 255 -6.04 10.43 -13.03
CA ALA A 255 -6.46 9.69 -11.85
C ALA A 255 -5.28 8.83 -11.36
N PRO A 256 -4.67 9.13 -10.20
CA PRO A 256 -3.54 8.39 -9.65
C PRO A 256 -3.98 7.07 -8.97
N VAL A 257 -4.86 6.32 -9.63
CA VAL A 257 -5.37 5.01 -9.21
C VAL A 257 -5.39 4.06 -10.42
N THR A 258 -5.34 2.76 -10.18
CA THR A 258 -5.41 1.77 -11.25
C THR A 258 -6.68 1.93 -12.09
N THR A 259 -6.53 1.86 -13.43
CA THR A 259 -7.63 2.14 -14.34
C THR A 259 -8.47 0.88 -14.58
N LEU A 260 -9.67 0.85 -13.99
CA LEU A 260 -10.67 -0.17 -14.23
C LEU A 260 -11.28 -0.01 -15.64
N LEU A 261 -11.32 -1.11 -16.40
CA LEU A 261 -11.94 -1.17 -17.72
C LEU A 261 -13.34 -1.80 -17.69
N GLY A 262 -13.65 -2.55 -16.63
CA GLY A 262 -14.91 -3.27 -16.43
C GLY A 262 -14.68 -4.59 -15.69
N TYR A 263 -15.66 -5.47 -15.72
CA TYR A 263 -15.59 -6.78 -15.05
C TYR A 263 -16.40 -7.84 -15.81
N PHE A 264 -16.24 -9.10 -15.43
CA PHE A 264 -17.14 -10.19 -15.81
C PHE A 264 -17.22 -11.22 -14.69
N VAL A 265 -18.21 -12.12 -14.78
CA VAL A 265 -18.40 -13.24 -13.86
C VAL A 265 -18.23 -14.53 -14.66
N ALA A 266 -17.37 -15.44 -14.21
CA ALA A 266 -17.06 -16.68 -14.91
C ALA A 266 -16.60 -17.77 -13.94
N GLY A 267 -16.45 -19.00 -14.43
CA GLY A 267 -15.86 -20.08 -13.64
C GLY A 267 -14.41 -19.78 -13.22
N SER A 268 -13.94 -20.54 -12.25
CA SER A 268 -12.59 -20.42 -11.68
C SER A 268 -11.49 -20.81 -12.69
N SER A 269 -10.33 -20.18 -12.59
CA SER A 269 -9.13 -20.58 -13.34
C SER A 269 -8.59 -21.94 -12.87
N GLU A 270 -7.71 -22.55 -13.66
CA GLU A 270 -6.98 -23.76 -13.23
C GLU A 270 -6.16 -23.51 -11.96
N SER A 271 -5.59 -22.31 -11.80
CA SER A 271 -4.86 -21.90 -10.59
C SER A 271 -5.79 -21.87 -9.37
N ALA A 272 -6.99 -21.29 -9.51
CA ALA A 272 -7.99 -21.25 -8.45
C ALA A 272 -8.48 -22.67 -8.07
N ALA A 273 -8.78 -23.52 -9.06
CA ALA A 273 -9.21 -24.90 -8.84
C ALA A 273 -8.17 -25.74 -8.07
N SER A 274 -6.88 -25.42 -8.18
CA SER A 274 -5.82 -26.11 -7.41
C SER A 274 -5.76 -25.73 -5.92
N ILE A 275 -6.36 -24.58 -5.55
CA ILE A 275 -6.37 -24.03 -4.19
C ILE A 275 -7.63 -24.51 -3.46
N GLU A 276 -8.77 -24.56 -4.16
CA GLU A 276 -10.07 -25.00 -3.64
C GLU A 276 -10.09 -26.52 -3.43
N SER A 277 -9.58 -26.99 -2.30
CA SER A 277 -9.54 -28.42 -1.92
C SER A 277 -10.87 -28.93 -1.33
N GLY A 278 -12.01 -28.35 -1.70
CA GLY A 278 -13.33 -28.58 -1.09
C GLY A 278 -14.36 -29.21 -2.02
N ASP A 279 -15.32 -29.95 -1.44
CA ASP A 279 -16.39 -30.69 -2.11
C ASP A 279 -17.25 -29.77 -3.01
N GLY A 280 -17.05 -29.88 -4.32
CA GLY A 280 -17.56 -28.99 -5.37
C GLY A 280 -19.07 -29.05 -5.55
N THR A 281 -19.82 -28.40 -4.66
CA THR A 281 -21.29 -28.35 -4.71
C THR A 281 -21.87 -26.95 -4.91
N ARG A 282 -21.05 -25.95 -5.22
CA ARG A 282 -21.53 -24.62 -5.57
C ARG A 282 -20.99 -24.20 -6.93
N GLU A 283 -21.89 -23.90 -7.86
CA GLU A 283 -21.59 -23.20 -9.12
C GLU A 283 -21.20 -21.75 -8.83
N ASP A 284 -20.27 -21.52 -7.90
CA ASP A 284 -19.88 -20.18 -7.49
C ASP A 284 -18.90 -19.64 -8.54
N HIS A 285 -19.44 -18.86 -9.47
CA HIS A 285 -18.64 -18.13 -10.44
C HIS A 285 -17.78 -17.07 -9.73
N GLY A 286 -16.47 -17.08 -10.01
CA GLY A 286 -15.54 -16.04 -9.58
C GLY A 286 -15.84 -14.68 -10.23
N LEU A 287 -15.50 -13.61 -9.52
CA LEU A 287 -15.57 -12.25 -10.03
C LEU A 287 -14.22 -11.87 -10.65
N TRP A 288 -14.25 -11.38 -11.89
CA TRP A 288 -13.05 -11.01 -12.63
C TRP A 288 -13.06 -9.51 -12.92
N LEU A 289 -12.13 -8.77 -12.34
CA LEU A 289 -11.94 -7.35 -12.62
C LEU A 289 -10.91 -7.16 -13.72
N VAL A 290 -11.22 -6.29 -14.69
CA VAL A 290 -10.38 -6.02 -15.87
C VAL A 290 -9.76 -4.65 -15.73
N TYR A 291 -8.43 -4.60 -15.66
CA TYR A 291 -7.65 -3.39 -15.51
C TYR A 291 -6.81 -3.11 -16.76
N LYS A 292 -6.53 -1.83 -17.01
CA LYS A 292 -5.52 -1.42 -17.98
C LYS A 292 -4.15 -1.97 -17.56
N PHE A 293 -3.42 -2.58 -18.50
CA PHE A 293 -2.06 -3.03 -18.23
C PHE A 293 -1.06 -1.88 -18.41
N GLU A 294 -0.58 -1.32 -17.31
CA GLU A 294 0.37 -0.19 -17.28
C GLU A 294 1.80 -0.62 -16.90
N SER A 295 2.06 -1.94 -16.84
CA SER A 295 3.37 -2.51 -16.48
C SER A 295 3.99 -2.02 -15.16
N MET A 296 3.20 -1.41 -14.29
CA MET A 296 3.68 -0.84 -13.03
C MET A 296 4.09 -1.93 -12.04
N GLN A 297 5.01 -1.60 -11.16
CA GLN A 297 5.56 -2.50 -10.14
C GLN A 297 5.16 -2.02 -8.74
N PRO A 298 4.84 -2.93 -7.80
CA PRO A 298 4.55 -2.52 -6.42
C PRO A 298 5.81 -1.92 -5.75
N LEU A 299 5.60 -0.95 -4.87
CA LEU A 299 6.66 -0.31 -4.08
C LEU A 299 7.47 -1.32 -3.27
N SER A 300 6.85 -2.42 -2.85
CA SER A 300 7.55 -3.53 -2.17
C SER A 300 8.73 -4.09 -2.97
N ASN A 301 8.70 -4.03 -4.30
CA ASN A 301 9.84 -4.45 -5.13
C ASN A 301 11.02 -3.48 -5.01
N TYR A 302 10.76 -2.18 -4.82
CA TYR A 302 11.79 -1.18 -4.62
C TYR A 302 12.40 -1.30 -3.21
N THR A 303 11.56 -1.46 -2.19
CA THR A 303 12.01 -1.58 -0.78
C THR A 303 12.64 -2.92 -0.46
N ALA A 304 12.45 -3.95 -1.29
CA ALA A 304 13.16 -5.23 -1.16
C ALA A 304 14.48 -5.28 -1.96
N ALA A 305 14.72 -4.33 -2.86
CA ALA A 305 15.89 -4.35 -3.73
C ALA A 305 17.17 -3.98 -2.93
N PRO A 306 18.23 -4.80 -2.98
CA PRO A 306 19.50 -4.46 -2.34
C PRO A 306 20.09 -3.22 -3.01
N GLN A 307 20.34 -2.21 -2.19
CA GLN A 307 20.92 -0.96 -2.64
C GLN A 307 22.44 -1.08 -2.62
N GLN A 308 23.09 -0.91 -3.78
CA GLN A 308 24.56 -0.98 -3.86
C GLN A 308 25.15 0.12 -2.96
N SER A 309 26.02 -0.28 -2.02
CA SER A 309 26.64 0.64 -1.08
C SER A 309 27.64 1.55 -1.79
N THR A 310 27.67 2.81 -1.36
CA THR A 310 28.59 3.85 -1.84
C THR A 310 30.00 3.71 -1.26
N ASN A 311 30.26 2.68 -0.43
CA ASN A 311 31.53 2.47 0.27
C ASN A 311 32.63 1.86 -0.60
N SER A 312 32.78 2.35 -1.84
CA SER A 312 33.95 2.05 -2.67
C SER A 312 34.95 3.22 -2.58
N LEU A 313 35.98 3.02 -1.75
CA LEU A 313 37.14 3.91 -1.51
C LEU A 313 37.90 4.39 -2.78
N PHE A 314 37.51 3.95 -3.99
CA PHE A 314 38.20 4.28 -5.25
C PHE A 314 37.43 5.21 -6.21
N TRP A 315 36.16 5.57 -5.95
CA TRP A 315 35.36 6.41 -6.87
C TRP A 315 34.46 7.43 -6.15
N ALA A 316 35.08 8.39 -5.44
CA ALA A 316 34.38 9.40 -4.63
C ALA A 316 33.43 10.35 -5.40
N ALA A 317 33.42 10.36 -6.73
CA ALA A 317 32.51 11.19 -7.53
C ALA A 317 31.18 10.50 -7.90
N SER A 318 31.16 9.17 -8.03
CA SER A 318 29.99 8.43 -8.57
C SER A 318 29.04 7.93 -7.48
N GLY A 319 29.54 7.61 -6.28
CA GLY A 319 28.70 7.15 -5.16
C GLY A 319 27.74 8.23 -4.66
N ASN A 320 28.18 9.50 -4.63
CA ASN A 320 27.34 10.62 -4.22
C ASN A 320 26.19 10.86 -5.21
N GLN A 321 26.44 10.70 -6.52
CA GLN A 321 25.39 10.87 -7.55
C GLN A 321 24.30 9.80 -7.44
N ALA A 322 24.65 8.54 -7.17
CA ALA A 322 23.67 7.47 -6.99
C ALA A 322 22.76 7.73 -5.78
N LEU A 323 23.34 8.15 -4.65
CA LEU A 323 22.56 8.52 -3.46
C LEU A 323 21.65 9.72 -3.73
N VAL A 324 22.13 10.76 -4.41
CA VAL A 324 21.32 11.93 -4.78
C VAL A 324 20.12 11.54 -5.65
N LEU A 325 20.33 10.68 -6.65
CA LEU A 325 19.24 10.16 -7.49
C LEU A 325 18.25 9.34 -6.68
N ARG A 326 18.73 8.51 -5.74
CA ARG A 326 17.88 7.73 -4.85
C ARG A 326 17.06 8.59 -3.90
N CYS A 327 17.66 9.61 -3.29
CA CYS A 327 16.91 10.59 -2.49
C CYS A 327 15.84 11.27 -3.33
N ARG A 328 16.13 11.62 -4.59
CA ARG A 328 15.12 12.15 -5.52
C ARG A 328 13.99 11.15 -5.80
N MET A 329 14.32 9.87 -6.00
CA MET A 329 13.34 8.79 -6.18
C MET A 329 12.44 8.63 -4.96
N VAL A 330 13.02 8.60 -3.75
CA VAL A 330 12.28 8.52 -2.48
C VAL A 330 11.31 9.70 -2.33
N ARG A 331 11.75 10.93 -2.64
CA ARG A 331 10.86 12.11 -2.65
C ARG A 331 9.73 11.97 -3.67
N ALA A 332 10.04 11.53 -4.89
CA ALA A 332 9.06 11.35 -5.95
C ALA A 332 7.99 10.32 -5.59
N ILE A 333 8.41 9.18 -5.01
CA ILE A 333 7.49 8.14 -4.51
C ILE A 333 6.61 8.72 -3.39
N ALA A 334 7.20 9.33 -2.36
CA ALA A 334 6.46 9.88 -1.23
C ALA A 334 5.44 10.93 -1.67
N ARG A 335 5.85 11.84 -2.58
CA ARG A 335 4.98 12.86 -3.16
C ARG A 335 3.83 12.22 -3.95
N GLY A 336 4.14 11.33 -4.89
CA GLY A 336 3.13 10.70 -5.73
C GLY A 336 2.13 9.84 -4.94
N ALA A 337 2.59 9.15 -3.90
CA ALA A 337 1.70 8.37 -3.02
C ALA A 337 0.76 9.27 -2.21
N LEU A 338 1.27 10.41 -1.71
CA LEU A 338 0.46 11.38 -0.98
C LEU A 338 -0.53 12.12 -1.90
N GLU A 339 -0.14 12.42 -3.14
CA GLU A 339 -1.04 12.96 -4.17
C GLU A 339 -2.16 11.98 -4.52
N ALA A 340 -1.82 10.69 -4.65
CA ALA A 340 -2.79 9.65 -4.90
C ALA A 340 -3.79 9.48 -3.74
N LEU A 341 -3.29 9.55 -2.50
CA LEU A 341 -4.14 9.50 -1.32
C LEU A 341 -5.04 10.73 -1.21
N ALA A 342 -4.51 11.93 -1.46
CA ALA A 342 -5.28 13.16 -1.47
C ALA A 342 -6.42 13.10 -2.49
N PHE A 343 -6.17 12.53 -3.69
CA PHE A 343 -7.21 12.31 -4.70
C PHE A 343 -8.34 11.42 -4.18
N CYS A 344 -8.04 10.31 -3.49
CA CYS A 344 -9.05 9.44 -2.89
C CYS A 344 -9.85 10.17 -1.80
N HIS A 345 -9.14 10.88 -0.91
CA HIS A 345 -9.74 11.62 0.21
C HIS A 345 -10.67 12.74 -0.26
N ASP A 346 -10.31 13.45 -1.32
CA ASP A 346 -11.15 14.49 -1.95
C ASP A 346 -12.45 13.92 -2.55
N LYS A 347 -12.48 12.62 -2.85
CA LYS A 347 -13.65 11.88 -3.33
C LYS A 347 -14.41 11.14 -2.23
N GLU A 348 -14.12 11.46 -0.97
CA GLU A 348 -14.72 10.83 0.22
C GLU A 348 -14.48 9.32 0.30
N VAL A 349 -13.35 8.87 -0.26
CA VAL A 349 -12.89 7.48 -0.18
C VAL A 349 -11.69 7.39 0.75
N VAL A 350 -11.79 6.51 1.74
CA VAL A 350 -10.64 6.07 2.55
C VAL A 350 -10.19 4.71 2.05
N HIS A 351 -8.89 4.49 1.93
CA HIS A 351 -8.33 3.27 1.36
C HIS A 351 -8.43 2.09 2.34
N GLY A 352 -8.18 2.32 3.64
CA GLY A 352 -8.41 1.35 4.71
C GLY A 352 -7.44 0.18 4.80
N SER A 353 -6.45 0.09 3.89
CA SER A 353 -5.48 -1.01 3.86
C SER A 353 -4.20 -0.65 3.10
N LEU A 354 -3.70 0.58 3.27
CA LEU A 354 -2.48 1.02 2.61
C LEU A 354 -1.25 0.24 3.08
N GLY A 355 -0.42 -0.17 2.13
CA GLY A 355 0.87 -0.79 2.37
C GLY A 355 1.77 -0.69 1.13
N PRO A 356 3.02 -1.17 1.16
CA PRO A 356 3.92 -1.09 0.00
C PRO A 356 3.40 -1.86 -1.23
N GLY A 357 2.51 -2.84 -1.03
CA GLY A 357 1.87 -3.58 -2.13
C GLY A 357 0.71 -2.83 -2.80
N SER A 358 0.15 -1.80 -2.17
CA SER A 358 -0.96 -0.99 -2.73
C SER A 358 -0.48 0.26 -3.49
N ILE A 359 0.83 0.53 -3.49
CA ILE A 359 1.44 1.67 -4.20
C ILE A 359 2.20 1.11 -5.41
N LEU A 360 1.79 1.51 -6.61
CA LEU A 360 2.39 1.08 -7.87
C LEU A 360 3.27 2.19 -8.46
N LEU A 361 4.43 1.79 -8.98
CA LEU A 361 5.45 2.65 -9.58
C LEU A 361 5.63 2.32 -11.07
N SER A 362 5.68 3.34 -11.94
CA SER A 362 5.95 3.13 -13.37
C SER A 362 7.39 2.72 -13.68
N THR A 363 8.33 3.02 -12.77
CA THR A 363 9.76 2.70 -12.90
C THR A 363 10.35 2.46 -11.52
N LEU A 364 11.40 1.63 -11.46
CA LEU A 364 12.22 1.41 -10.27
C LEU A 364 13.63 2.03 -10.43
N ASP A 365 13.86 2.75 -11.53
CA ASP A 365 15.15 3.36 -11.84
C ASP A 365 15.25 4.76 -11.24
N ASP A 366 16.17 4.95 -10.29
CA ASP A 366 16.40 6.24 -9.62
C ASP A 366 16.67 7.40 -10.59
N ARG A 367 17.16 7.12 -11.80
CA ARG A 367 17.42 8.13 -12.85
C ARG A 367 16.14 8.73 -13.43
N GLU A 368 15.02 8.01 -13.33
CA GLU A 368 13.74 8.37 -13.92
C GLU A 368 12.76 8.98 -12.90
N ALA A 369 13.23 9.33 -11.69
CA ALA A 369 12.40 9.87 -10.61
C ALA A 369 11.52 11.07 -11.03
N THR A 370 11.95 11.90 -11.98
CA THR A 370 11.15 13.05 -12.48
C THR A 370 10.03 12.67 -13.46
N GLN A 371 10.07 11.45 -14.00
CA GLN A 371 9.05 10.88 -14.90
C GLN A 371 8.24 9.78 -14.19
N LEU A 372 8.48 9.57 -12.89
CA LEU A 372 7.78 8.57 -12.10
C LEU A 372 6.29 8.91 -12.02
N THR A 373 5.46 7.93 -12.36
CA THR A 373 4.03 7.93 -12.07
C THR A 373 3.79 6.98 -10.90
N VAL A 374 3.01 7.44 -9.92
CA VAL A 374 2.57 6.65 -8.77
C VAL A 374 1.05 6.47 -8.83
N LYS A 375 0.57 5.25 -8.61
CA LYS A 375 -0.86 4.93 -8.55
C LYS A 375 -1.20 4.07 -7.35
N LEU A 376 -2.39 4.26 -6.77
CA LEU A 376 -2.92 3.37 -5.75
C LEU A 376 -3.73 2.21 -6.36
N ASP A 377 -3.66 1.05 -5.72
CA ASP A 377 -4.35 -0.18 -6.08
C ASP A 377 -4.86 -0.93 -4.84
N ASN A 378 -5.63 -2.00 -5.02
CA ASN A 378 -6.14 -2.88 -3.94
C ASN A 378 -7.20 -2.20 -3.04
N PHE A 379 -8.24 -1.63 -3.66
CA PHE A 379 -9.36 -0.97 -2.97
C PHE A 379 -10.37 -1.95 -2.34
N GLY A 380 -10.05 -3.24 -2.21
CA GLY A 380 -10.93 -4.24 -1.63
C GLY A 380 -11.42 -3.96 -0.20
N PHE A 381 -10.65 -3.19 0.58
CA PHE A 381 -11.02 -2.75 1.95
C PHE A 381 -11.37 -1.26 2.04
N ALA A 382 -11.42 -0.57 0.90
CA ALA A 382 -11.71 0.85 0.88
C ALA A 382 -13.16 1.11 1.25
N ARG A 383 -13.43 2.28 1.83
CA ARG A 383 -14.77 2.69 2.24
C ARG A 383 -15.12 4.01 1.61
N ARG A 384 -16.28 4.07 0.98
CA ARG A 384 -16.93 5.33 0.62
C ARG A 384 -17.78 5.77 1.79
N LEU A 385 -17.35 6.83 2.45
CA LEU A 385 -18.03 7.32 3.64
C LEU A 385 -19.07 8.34 3.18
N HIS A 386 -20.29 7.85 2.94
CA HIS A 386 -21.43 8.72 2.62
C HIS A 386 -21.75 9.57 3.84
N THR A 387 -21.50 10.87 3.73
CA THR A 387 -22.22 11.82 4.57
C THR A 387 -23.62 11.88 4.00
N PRO A 388 -24.70 11.46 4.71
CA PRO A 388 -26.03 11.84 4.29
C PRO A 388 -25.98 13.36 4.16
N GLN A 389 -26.27 13.90 2.98
CA GLN A 389 -26.43 15.34 2.83
C GLN A 389 -27.40 15.75 3.94
N SER A 390 -26.88 16.42 4.98
CA SER A 390 -27.70 17.14 5.92
C SER A 390 -28.65 17.92 5.03
N LYS A 391 -29.95 17.63 5.12
CA LYS A 391 -31.00 18.32 4.37
C LYS A 391 -30.57 19.77 4.37
N ARG A 392 -30.16 20.29 3.20
CA ARG A 392 -29.78 21.69 3.06
C ARG A 392 -30.94 22.45 3.67
N SER A 393 -30.75 23.00 4.87
CA SER A 393 -31.65 24.04 5.33
C SER A 393 -31.43 25.13 4.32
N ASP A 394 -32.46 25.41 3.52
CA ASP A 394 -32.57 26.61 2.71
C ASP A 394 -32.53 27.80 3.68
N GLY A 395 -31.32 28.12 4.13
CA GLY A 395 -30.98 29.28 4.92
C GLY A 395 -30.36 30.28 3.97
N GLU A 396 -31.17 31.25 3.54
CA GLU A 396 -30.78 32.41 2.77
C GLU A 396 -29.48 33.03 3.28
N GLY A 397 -28.54 33.34 2.37
CA GLY A 397 -27.64 34.47 2.58
C GLY A 397 -26.13 34.32 2.33
N SER A 398 -25.60 33.16 1.92
CA SER A 398 -24.18 33.10 1.50
C SER A 398 -24.05 32.72 0.02
N LEU A 399 -23.61 33.69 -0.80
CA LEU A 399 -23.34 33.50 -2.22
C LEU A 399 -22.18 32.52 -2.51
N TYR A 400 -21.47 32.07 -1.47
CA TYR A 400 -20.45 31.02 -1.52
C TYR A 400 -20.47 30.24 -0.20
N PRO A 401 -21.23 29.14 -0.07
CA PRO A 401 -21.06 28.24 1.08
C PRO A 401 -19.69 27.55 0.94
N HIS A 402 -18.71 27.99 1.72
CA HIS A 402 -17.54 27.15 1.99
C HIS A 402 -18.03 25.88 2.69
N PRO A 403 -17.61 24.67 2.26
CA PRO A 403 -17.93 23.47 3.00
C PRO A 403 -17.33 23.61 4.40
N SER A 404 -18.19 23.60 5.43
CA SER A 404 -17.75 23.60 6.82
C SER A 404 -16.77 22.45 7.02
N ALA A 405 -15.62 22.72 7.65
CA ALA A 405 -14.67 21.67 7.99
C ALA A 405 -15.38 20.58 8.80
N LEU A 406 -15.24 19.31 8.38
CA LEU A 406 -15.80 18.18 9.11
C LEU A 406 -15.25 18.15 10.54
N PRO A 407 -16.09 17.87 11.57
CA PRO A 407 -15.64 17.66 12.94
C PRO A 407 -14.51 16.62 13.03
N ASP A 408 -13.65 16.76 14.03
CA ASP A 408 -12.49 15.86 14.22
C ASP A 408 -12.91 14.41 14.49
N ASP A 409 -14.06 14.18 15.12
CA ASP A 409 -14.63 12.86 15.38
C ASP A 409 -15.45 12.30 14.22
N HIS A 410 -15.53 13.02 13.09
CA HIS A 410 -16.28 12.56 11.93
C HIS A 410 -15.66 11.27 11.35
N PRO A 411 -16.44 10.22 11.03
CA PRO A 411 -15.90 8.94 10.53
C PRO A 411 -14.97 9.08 9.31
N VAL A 412 -15.28 10.03 8.40
CA VAL A 412 -14.41 10.40 7.27
C VAL A 412 -13.04 10.87 7.75
N ARG A 413 -12.99 11.78 8.72
CA ARG A 413 -11.74 12.31 9.24
C ARG A 413 -10.92 11.24 9.92
N LEU A 414 -11.56 10.38 10.70
CA LEU A 414 -10.90 9.25 11.36
C LEU A 414 -10.32 8.26 10.34
N GLY A 415 -11.09 7.86 9.31
CA GLY A 415 -10.57 6.97 8.27
C GLY A 415 -9.46 7.61 7.41
N GLN A 416 -9.56 8.91 7.11
CA GLN A 416 -8.50 9.65 6.42
C GLN A 416 -7.23 9.71 7.27
N GLN A 417 -7.37 9.85 8.58
CA GLN A 417 -6.27 9.84 9.53
C GLN A 417 -5.64 8.44 9.67
N GLU A 418 -6.43 7.37 9.65
CA GLU A 418 -5.93 5.99 9.60
C GLU A 418 -5.09 5.75 8.33
N ASP A 419 -5.58 6.21 7.17
CA ASP A 419 -4.82 6.15 5.91
C ASP A 419 -3.51 6.95 5.98
N LEU A 420 -3.52 8.15 6.56
CA LEU A 420 -2.32 8.97 6.73
C LEU A 420 -1.30 8.30 7.64
N GLN A 421 -1.74 7.67 8.73
CA GLN A 421 -0.87 6.90 9.61
C GLN A 421 -0.22 5.74 8.86
N ALA A 422 -1.02 4.96 8.12
CA ALA A 422 -0.54 3.84 7.32
C ALA A 422 0.47 4.31 6.25
N LEU A 423 0.15 5.37 5.50
CA LEU A 423 1.08 5.92 4.50
C LEU A 423 2.35 6.48 5.14
N GLY A 424 2.27 7.08 6.33
CA GLY A 424 3.42 7.58 7.08
C GLY A 424 4.39 6.46 7.43
N LEU A 425 3.89 5.29 7.83
CA LEU A 425 4.70 4.09 8.07
C LEU A 425 5.33 3.56 6.78
N VAL A 426 4.59 3.54 5.67
CA VAL A 426 5.13 3.12 4.36
C VAL A 426 6.25 4.06 3.90
N ILE A 427 6.09 5.37 4.08
CA ILE A 427 7.14 6.36 3.76
C ILE A 427 8.35 6.18 4.68
N LEU A 428 8.14 5.91 5.97
CA LEU A 428 9.21 5.62 6.91
C LEU A 428 10.00 4.37 6.48
N GLU A 429 9.30 3.28 6.15
CA GLU A 429 9.91 2.05 5.63
C GLU A 429 10.69 2.33 4.35
N LEU A 430 10.10 3.05 3.39
CA LEU A 430 10.76 3.43 2.15
C LEU A 430 12.08 4.16 2.40
N ILE A 431 12.08 5.17 3.26
CA ILE A 431 13.26 5.99 3.55
C ILE A 431 14.37 5.11 4.13
N PHE A 432 14.05 4.30 5.15
CA PHE A 432 15.05 3.47 5.80
C PHE A 432 15.50 2.30 4.92
N ALA A 433 14.61 1.63 4.20
CA ALA A 433 14.97 0.53 3.31
C ALA A 433 15.83 1.00 2.12
N ALA A 434 15.52 2.18 1.55
CA ALA A 434 16.24 2.69 0.37
C ALA A 434 17.57 3.37 0.72
N LEU A 435 17.66 4.08 1.85
CA LEU A 435 18.80 4.93 2.16
C LEU A 435 19.79 4.31 3.15
N SER A 436 19.40 3.28 3.92
CA SER A 436 20.32 2.68 4.89
C SER A 436 21.54 2.02 4.24
N GLU A 437 22.66 1.99 4.98
CA GLU A 437 23.85 1.29 4.53
C GLU A 437 23.58 -0.22 4.37
N GLY A 438 23.82 -0.77 3.18
CA GLY A 438 23.52 -2.16 2.85
C GLY A 438 22.10 -2.41 2.34
N GLY A 439 21.26 -1.37 2.31
CA GLY A 439 19.89 -1.44 1.82
C GLY A 439 18.92 -2.00 2.86
N PRO A 440 17.89 -2.76 2.41
CA PRO A 440 16.87 -3.30 3.29
C PRO A 440 17.47 -4.21 4.36
N SER A 441 17.05 -4.03 5.61
CA SER A 441 17.52 -4.83 6.75
C SER A 441 16.34 -5.23 7.63
N ASP A 442 16.49 -6.28 8.43
CA ASP A 442 15.45 -6.73 9.38
C ASP A 442 14.99 -5.61 10.32
N LYS A 443 15.89 -4.65 10.62
CA LYS A 443 15.63 -3.46 11.45
C LYS A 443 14.77 -2.40 10.74
N ALA A 444 14.73 -2.41 9.41
CA ALA A 444 14.01 -1.45 8.57
C ALA A 444 12.78 -2.06 7.89
N THR A 445 12.31 -3.22 8.36
CA THR A 445 11.05 -3.82 7.90
C THR A 445 9.85 -3.11 8.50
N ASP A 446 8.72 -3.13 7.79
CA ASP A 446 7.43 -2.62 8.27
C ASP A 446 7.14 -3.00 9.74
N GLY A 447 7.17 -4.29 10.08
CA GLY A 447 6.88 -4.75 11.44
C GLY A 447 7.87 -4.26 12.52
N SER A 448 9.14 -4.07 12.17
CA SER A 448 10.15 -3.52 13.08
C SER A 448 9.96 -2.01 13.28
N LEU A 449 9.75 -1.27 12.18
CA LEU A 449 9.56 0.17 12.21
C LEU A 449 8.24 0.55 12.84
N GLN A 450 7.16 -0.17 12.59
CA GLN A 450 5.88 0.02 13.27
C GLN A 450 6.05 -0.15 14.79
N ARG A 451 6.69 -1.24 15.24
CA ARG A 451 6.94 -1.46 16.66
C ARG A 451 7.78 -0.34 17.28
N LEU A 452 8.84 0.09 16.62
CA LEU A 452 9.68 1.17 17.14
C LEU A 452 8.93 2.49 17.15
N TRP A 453 8.43 2.92 16.00
CA TRP A 453 7.80 4.22 15.81
C TRP A 453 6.51 4.36 16.61
N VAL A 454 5.58 3.41 16.50
CA VAL A 454 4.24 3.48 17.11
C VAL A 454 4.25 2.94 18.53
N ASP A 455 4.82 1.76 18.78
CA ASP A 455 4.68 1.11 20.10
C ASP A 455 5.69 1.62 21.12
N VAL A 456 6.95 1.79 20.73
CA VAL A 456 8.04 2.19 21.64
C VAL A 456 8.10 3.71 21.79
N PHE A 457 8.19 4.43 20.67
CA PHE A 457 8.38 5.88 20.68
C PHE A 457 7.09 6.68 20.58
N LYS A 458 5.92 6.04 20.41
CA LYS A 458 4.60 6.70 20.39
C LYS A 458 4.53 7.86 19.40
N CYS A 459 5.10 7.66 18.21
CA CYS A 459 5.22 8.65 17.13
C CYS A 459 6.05 9.90 17.51
N ASP A 460 6.90 9.83 18.55
CA ASP A 460 7.82 10.91 18.93
C ASP A 460 9.07 10.88 18.05
N ALA A 461 9.11 11.81 17.08
CA ALA A 461 10.24 11.97 16.18
C ALA A 461 11.56 12.27 16.91
N ARG A 462 11.54 12.96 18.05
CA ARG A 462 12.77 13.35 18.75
C ARG A 462 13.45 12.16 19.39
N GLU A 463 12.68 11.33 20.10
CA GLU A 463 13.20 10.12 20.73
C GLU A 463 13.60 9.08 19.68
N PHE A 464 12.80 8.89 18.63
CA PHE A 464 13.16 7.97 17.55
C PHE A 464 14.42 8.41 16.80
N ARG A 465 14.58 9.71 16.51
CA ARG A 465 15.81 10.26 15.93
C ARG A 465 17.02 10.02 16.83
N ARG A 466 16.87 10.15 18.15
CA ARG A 466 17.95 9.85 19.12
C ARG A 466 18.34 8.37 19.08
N TYR A 467 17.37 7.47 18.96
CA TYR A 467 17.65 6.05 18.74
C TYR A 467 18.42 5.83 17.42
N CYS A 468 17.95 6.41 16.32
CA CYS A 468 18.60 6.26 15.01
C CYS A 468 20.05 6.76 15.01
N SER A 469 20.37 7.78 15.83
CA SER A 469 21.74 8.31 15.93
C SER A 469 22.77 7.31 16.48
N GLN A 470 22.31 6.23 17.10
CA GLN A 470 23.15 5.17 17.64
C GLN A 470 23.31 3.99 16.67
N GLU A 471 22.58 3.99 15.56
CA GLU A 471 22.57 2.93 14.55
C GLU A 471 23.36 3.39 13.30
N PRO A 472 24.58 2.86 13.07
CA PRO A 472 25.44 3.33 11.97
C PRO A 472 24.79 3.22 10.59
N ALA A 473 23.93 2.21 10.38
CA ALA A 473 23.24 2.00 9.12
C ALA A 473 22.22 3.12 8.80
N PHE A 474 21.79 3.91 9.79
CA PHE A 474 20.72 4.90 9.66
C PHE A 474 21.22 6.34 9.45
N VAL A 475 22.53 6.52 9.20
CA VAL A 475 23.11 7.85 8.97
C VAL A 475 22.47 8.57 7.80
N GLU A 476 22.39 7.95 6.62
CA GLU A 476 21.81 8.59 5.43
C GLU A 476 20.29 8.84 5.52
N PRO A 477 19.46 7.88 6.00
CA PRO A 477 18.05 8.16 6.32
C PRO A 477 17.86 9.37 7.25
N MET A 478 18.69 9.50 8.29
CA MET A 478 18.59 10.64 9.21
C MET A 478 18.97 11.96 8.53
N LEU A 479 20.08 11.98 7.78
CA LEU A 479 20.50 13.18 7.05
C LEU A 479 19.40 13.65 6.07
N PHE A 480 18.77 12.71 5.37
CA PHE A 480 17.63 12.98 4.50
C PHE A 480 16.43 13.57 5.26
N LEU A 481 16.07 13.02 6.43
CA LEU A 481 14.96 13.52 7.25
C LEU A 481 15.24 14.87 7.93
N ASP A 482 16.52 15.17 8.20
CA ASP A 482 17.01 16.43 8.78
C ASP A 482 17.02 17.59 7.78
N GLU A 483 16.95 17.30 6.48
CA GLU A 483 16.93 18.32 5.44
C GLU A 483 15.80 19.34 5.64
N PHE A 484 16.02 20.54 5.08
CA PHE A 484 15.08 21.67 5.16
C PHE A 484 14.63 22.00 6.59
N GLY A 485 15.52 21.80 7.57
CA GLY A 485 15.24 22.10 8.97
C GLY A 485 14.36 21.06 9.65
N ASN A 486 14.64 19.77 9.43
CA ASN A 486 13.88 18.62 9.92
C ASN A 486 12.50 18.46 9.28
N ALA A 487 12.35 18.82 8.01
CA ALA A 487 11.06 18.77 7.31
C ALA A 487 10.51 17.35 7.22
N GLY A 488 11.39 16.34 7.09
CA GLY A 488 10.99 14.94 7.04
C GLY A 488 10.42 14.43 8.35
N TRP A 489 11.08 14.75 9.47
CA TRP A 489 10.57 14.43 10.80
C TRP A 489 9.20 15.08 11.08
N GLN A 490 9.04 16.34 10.64
CA GLN A 490 7.77 17.05 10.77
C GLN A 490 6.66 16.41 9.93
N LEU A 491 6.98 15.97 8.70
CA LEU A 491 6.04 15.25 7.84
C LEU A 491 5.56 13.95 8.51
N LEU A 492 6.51 13.11 8.95
CA LEU A 492 6.20 11.84 9.61
C LEU A 492 5.33 12.04 10.85
N SER A 493 5.71 12.97 11.74
CA SER A 493 4.89 13.28 12.92
C SER A 493 3.51 13.83 12.57
N ALA A 494 3.37 14.62 11.51
CA ALA A 494 2.07 15.13 11.08
C ALA A 494 1.16 14.01 10.53
N MET A 495 1.74 13.03 9.83
CA MET A 495 1.02 11.86 9.31
C MET A 495 0.63 10.86 10.39
N THR A 496 1.53 10.61 11.36
CA THR A 496 1.36 9.52 12.33
C THR A 496 0.92 9.98 13.73
N GLY A 497 0.94 11.28 14.01
CA GLY A 497 0.76 11.85 15.35
C GLY A 497 -0.67 11.80 15.91
N GLY A 498 -1.58 11.08 15.28
CA GLY A 498 -2.93 10.89 15.79
C GLY A 498 -3.85 12.13 15.71
N SER A 499 -3.43 13.18 14.99
CA SER A 499 -4.19 14.44 14.86
C SER A 499 -4.90 14.51 13.52
N THR A 500 -6.19 14.86 13.54
CA THR A 500 -7.01 15.19 12.35
C THR A 500 -6.70 16.56 11.73
N LYS A 501 -5.72 17.28 12.29
CA LYS A 501 -5.39 18.65 11.91
C LYS A 501 -4.96 18.79 10.45
N PHE A 502 -4.35 17.76 9.88
CA PHE A 502 -3.81 17.78 8.53
C PHE A 502 -4.53 16.79 7.63
N THR A 503 -4.90 17.24 6.43
CA THR A 503 -5.29 16.36 5.33
C THR A 503 -4.08 15.93 4.52
N ALA A 504 -4.21 14.87 3.71
CA ALA A 504 -3.17 14.50 2.74
C ALA A 504 -2.76 15.67 1.83
N ARG A 505 -3.73 16.51 1.43
CA ARG A 505 -3.50 17.70 0.62
C ARG A 505 -2.70 18.77 1.35
N ASP A 506 -2.95 19.00 2.63
CA ASP A 506 -2.20 19.98 3.43
C ASP A 506 -0.73 19.60 3.55
N LEU A 507 -0.42 18.30 3.55
CA LEU A 507 0.94 17.79 3.73
C LEU A 507 1.80 17.86 2.45
N LEU A 508 1.18 18.05 1.28
CA LEU A 508 1.90 18.15 0.00
C LEU A 508 2.82 19.38 -0.11
N VAL A 509 2.61 20.39 0.74
CA VAL A 509 3.45 21.60 0.77
C VAL A 509 4.75 21.40 1.58
N ASN A 510 4.94 20.22 2.16
CA ASN A 510 6.15 19.94 2.96
C ASN A 510 7.41 20.00 2.07
N PRO A 511 8.45 20.77 2.45
CA PRO A 511 9.67 20.94 1.65
C PRO A 511 10.42 19.63 1.35
N LEU A 512 10.29 18.60 2.18
CA LEU A 512 10.91 17.29 1.91
C LEU A 512 10.40 16.70 0.59
N LEU A 513 9.17 17.00 0.19
CA LEU A 513 8.54 16.47 -1.02
C LEU A 513 8.96 17.21 -2.29
N ASP A 514 9.79 18.25 -2.19
CA ASP A 514 10.33 18.93 -3.35
C ASP A 514 11.38 18.05 -4.07
N ILE A 515 11.08 17.68 -5.32
CA ILE A 515 11.89 16.73 -6.09
C ILE A 515 13.14 17.42 -6.69
N GLY A 516 13.20 18.77 -6.66
CA GLY A 516 14.35 19.57 -7.09
C GLY A 516 14.51 19.68 -8.60
#